data_AF-A0A0C1JRE7-F1
#
_entry.id   AF-A0A0C1JRE7-F1
#
_cell.length_a   1.000
_cell.length_b   1.000
_cell.length_c   1.000
_cell.angle_alpha   90.00
_cell.angle_beta   90.00
_cell.angle_gamma   90.00
#
_symmetry.space_group_name_H-M   'P 1'
#
loop_
_entity.id
_entity.type
_entity.pdbx_description
1 polymer ?
#
loop_
_entity_poly.entity_id
_entity_poly.type
_entity_poly.pdbx_seq_one_letter_code
_entity_poly.pdbx_strand_id
1 'polypeptide(L)'
;MIILLRKMEFLKNKMIRTPAVTKDCKRDLSGVLVKAKVVKEFIGFLESYQRQEKKHIYFNLMQRKGSEGIRSQAIEELEQKYPNHLYVITLSKDSDFYWQSKEFRLNSNATQFKEQFMIEMFEGKNYFWSWALKLDWKHDCRQILDHVHQLYFSNQVELSHQERLDFIELAYMEIIEAICLRFYPDSVNEACKSCVDRGAAALALQYLKKTVLKKQAISESQRKKIMSIVLAPAILAMNRVMQHQRASRLQTACQRFLLNSI
;
A
#
# COMPACT_ATOMS: atom_id res chain seq x y z
N MET A 1 -8.93 20.90 7.02
CA MET A 1 -9.07 19.74 6.12
C MET A 1 -9.75 20.08 4.77
N ILE A 2 -10.74 20.97 4.73
CA ILE A 2 -11.19 21.64 3.47
C ILE A 2 -10.00 22.33 2.75
N ILE A 3 -9.01 22.79 3.52
CA ILE A 3 -7.73 23.32 3.02
C ILE A 3 -6.83 22.25 2.36
N LEU A 4 -6.95 20.97 2.75
CA LEU A 4 -6.24 19.84 2.12
C LEU A 4 -6.89 19.45 0.79
N LEU A 5 -8.23 19.45 0.71
CA LEU A 5 -8.97 19.22 -0.53
C LEU A 5 -8.64 20.26 -1.62
N ARG A 6 -8.38 21.53 -1.26
CA ARG A 6 -7.91 22.55 -2.20
C ARG A 6 -6.44 22.39 -2.64
N LYS A 7 -5.59 21.67 -1.89
CA LYS A 7 -4.21 21.33 -2.30
C LYS A 7 -4.14 20.09 -3.21
N MET A 8 -5.23 19.32 -3.35
CA MET A 8 -5.26 18.10 -4.17
C MET A 8 -5.19 18.36 -5.68
N GLU A 9 -5.28 19.62 -6.12
CA GLU A 9 -5.33 19.95 -7.54
C GLU A 9 -4.05 19.59 -8.32
N PHE A 10 -2.88 19.39 -7.70
CA PHE A 10 -1.64 19.18 -8.48
C PHE A 10 -0.55 18.29 -7.84
N LEU A 11 -0.87 17.12 -7.28
CA LEU A 11 0.15 16.06 -7.23
C LEU A 11 0.23 15.38 -8.60
N LYS A 12 1.05 15.94 -9.52
CA LYS A 12 1.47 15.29 -10.78
C LYS A 12 2.46 14.14 -10.54
N ASN A 13 2.27 13.37 -9.48
CA ASN A 13 3.18 12.28 -9.15
C ASN A 13 2.97 11.16 -10.16
N LYS A 14 4.05 10.71 -10.80
CA LYS A 14 3.98 9.56 -11.71
C LYS A 14 3.94 8.30 -10.87
N MET A 15 2.79 7.62 -10.87
CA MET A 15 2.70 6.29 -10.29
C MET A 15 3.36 5.32 -11.26
N ILE A 16 4.53 4.81 -10.88
CA ILE A 16 5.33 3.91 -11.68
C ILE A 16 5.14 2.52 -11.13
N ARG A 17 4.80 1.60 -12.02
CA ARG A 17 4.75 0.18 -11.69
C ARG A 17 6.06 -0.47 -12.10
N THR A 18 6.94 -0.71 -11.13
CA THR A 18 8.14 -1.53 -11.37
C THR A 18 7.89 -2.94 -10.85
N PRO A 19 7.91 -3.98 -11.71
CA PRO A 19 7.91 -5.36 -11.22
C PRO A 19 9.19 -5.64 -10.41
N ALA A 20 9.23 -6.79 -9.73
CA ALA A 20 10.29 -7.29 -8.85
C ALA A 20 11.61 -6.48 -8.85
N VAL A 21 11.78 -5.56 -7.90
CA VAL A 21 13.04 -4.79 -7.75
C VAL A 21 14.13 -5.57 -7.03
N THR A 22 13.86 -6.82 -6.64
CA THR A 22 14.81 -7.70 -5.96
C THR A 22 14.97 -8.99 -6.74
N LYS A 23 16.18 -9.56 -6.70
CA LYS A 23 16.46 -10.91 -7.18
C LYS A 23 16.99 -11.81 -6.08
N ASP A 24 16.56 -13.07 -6.15
CA ASP A 24 17.04 -14.14 -5.29
C ASP A 24 18.52 -14.41 -5.60
N CYS A 25 19.35 -14.51 -4.56
CA CYS A 25 20.79 -14.72 -4.72
C CYS A 25 21.25 -16.06 -4.16
N LYS A 26 20.70 -16.50 -3.03
CA LYS A 26 21.11 -17.75 -2.37
C LYS A 26 19.93 -18.38 -1.65
N ARG A 27 19.83 -19.70 -1.76
CA ARG A 27 18.95 -20.55 -0.95
C ARG A 27 19.80 -21.50 -0.10
N ASP A 28 19.28 -21.90 1.04
CA ASP A 28 19.90 -22.96 1.84
C ASP A 28 19.57 -24.36 1.29
N LEU A 29 20.06 -25.40 1.96
CA LEU A 29 19.85 -26.80 1.57
C LEU A 29 18.38 -27.23 1.60
N SER A 30 17.54 -26.53 2.36
CA SER A 30 16.09 -26.77 2.40
C SER A 30 15.33 -25.99 1.31
N GLY A 31 16.03 -25.25 0.45
CA GLY A 31 15.45 -24.42 -0.60
C GLY A 31 14.89 -23.10 -0.09
N VAL A 32 15.05 -22.76 1.19
CA VAL A 32 14.60 -21.49 1.76
C VAL A 32 15.53 -20.38 1.27
N LEU A 33 14.94 -19.28 0.81
CA LEU A 33 15.71 -18.09 0.44
C LEU A 33 16.45 -17.60 1.68
N VAL A 34 17.75 -17.31 1.56
CA VAL A 34 18.57 -16.74 2.64
C VAL A 34 19.25 -15.44 2.23
N LYS A 35 19.27 -15.11 0.94
CA LYS A 35 19.83 -13.86 0.43
C LYS A 35 19.08 -13.37 -0.79
N ALA A 36 18.67 -12.10 -0.77
CA ALA A 36 18.19 -11.36 -1.92
C ALA A 36 19.02 -10.08 -2.09
N LYS A 37 19.00 -9.50 -3.28
CA LYS A 37 19.54 -8.16 -3.51
C LYS A 37 18.67 -7.36 -4.46
N VAL A 38 18.73 -6.06 -4.33
CA VAL A 38 18.10 -5.14 -5.26
C VAL A 38 18.76 -5.26 -6.64
N VAL A 39 17.96 -5.25 -7.70
CA VAL A 39 18.43 -5.41 -9.09
C VAL A 39 19.13 -4.14 -9.59
N LYS A 40 20.10 -4.27 -10.50
CA LYS A 40 20.98 -3.15 -10.91
C LYS A 40 20.21 -2.04 -11.61
N GLU A 41 19.12 -2.40 -12.27
CA GLU A 41 18.22 -1.51 -12.99
C GLU A 41 17.54 -0.53 -12.03
N PHE A 42 17.08 -1.03 -10.88
CA PHE A 42 16.49 -0.16 -9.87
C PHE A 42 17.56 0.69 -9.17
N ILE A 43 18.77 0.16 -8.96
CA ILE A 43 19.90 0.94 -8.47
C ILE A 43 20.23 2.10 -9.43
N GLY A 44 20.40 1.82 -10.73
CA GLY A 44 20.68 2.86 -11.73
C GLY A 44 19.55 3.89 -11.87
N PHE A 45 18.30 3.47 -11.67
CA PHE A 45 17.16 4.38 -11.57
C PHE A 45 17.31 5.35 -10.38
N LEU A 46 17.69 4.85 -9.19
CA LEU A 46 17.90 5.68 -8.00
C LEU A 46 19.12 6.60 -8.13
N GLU A 47 20.22 6.13 -8.71
CA GLU A 47 21.39 6.96 -9.03
C GLU A 47 21.03 8.09 -10.01
N SER A 48 20.14 7.81 -10.97
CA SER A 48 19.59 8.82 -11.88
C SER A 48 18.70 9.83 -11.15
N TYR A 49 17.90 9.38 -10.18
CA TYR A 49 17.06 10.26 -9.35
C TYR A 49 17.89 11.16 -8.44
N GLN A 50 18.93 10.61 -7.81
CA GLN A 50 19.87 11.37 -6.98
C GLN A 50 20.54 12.49 -7.77
N ARG A 51 21.06 12.20 -8.98
CA ARG A 51 21.66 13.22 -9.86
C ARG A 51 20.69 14.31 -10.33
N GLN A 52 19.40 14.01 -10.37
CA GLN A 52 18.35 14.93 -10.78
C GLN A 52 17.60 15.57 -9.60
N GLU A 53 18.06 15.32 -8.37
CA GLU A 53 17.40 15.76 -7.13
C GLU A 53 15.93 15.32 -7.01
N LYS A 54 15.60 14.18 -7.61
CA LYS A 54 14.25 13.60 -7.59
C LYS A 54 14.03 12.68 -6.41
N LYS A 55 12.75 12.49 -6.08
CA LYS A 55 12.27 11.67 -4.97
C LYS A 55 11.41 10.52 -5.45
N HIS A 56 11.66 9.33 -4.92
CA HIS A 56 10.87 8.13 -5.14
C HIS A 56 10.34 7.58 -3.81
N ILE A 57 9.08 7.16 -3.79
CA ILE A 57 8.51 6.40 -2.68
C ILE A 57 8.24 4.97 -3.12
N TYR A 58 8.71 4.02 -2.33
CA TYR A 58 8.47 2.60 -2.53
C TYR A 58 7.56 2.06 -1.42
N PHE A 59 6.29 1.82 -1.76
CA PHE A 59 5.34 1.09 -0.91
C PHE A 59 5.48 -0.41 -1.15
N ASN A 60 6.14 -1.08 -0.22
CA ASN A 60 6.32 -2.52 -0.21
C ASN A 60 5.09 -3.21 0.41
N LEU A 61 4.40 -4.04 -0.38
CA LEU A 61 3.21 -4.78 0.05
C LEU A 61 3.51 -6.24 0.43
N MET A 62 4.80 -6.61 0.44
CA MET A 62 5.27 -7.94 0.85
C MET A 62 5.27 -8.11 2.37
N GLN A 63 5.33 -9.36 2.82
CA GLN A 63 5.60 -9.63 4.23
C GLN A 63 7.05 -9.27 4.60
N ARG A 64 7.28 -8.97 5.87
CA ARG A 64 8.62 -8.75 6.45
C ARG A 64 9.23 -10.01 7.07
N LYS A 65 8.58 -11.17 6.92
CA LYS A 65 9.04 -12.48 7.41
C LYS A 65 9.14 -13.50 6.27
N GLY A 66 9.87 -14.59 6.52
CA GLY A 66 10.07 -15.67 5.55
C GLY A 66 10.80 -15.20 4.28
N SER A 67 10.55 -15.87 3.16
CA SER A 67 11.25 -15.54 1.91
C SER A 67 10.93 -14.14 1.38
N GLU A 68 9.70 -13.64 1.62
CA GLU A 68 9.35 -12.25 1.31
C GLU A 68 10.06 -11.27 2.22
N GLY A 69 10.22 -11.61 3.50
CA GLY A 69 10.96 -10.81 4.48
C GLY A 69 12.38 -10.48 4.06
N ILE A 70 13.11 -11.44 3.47
CA ILE A 70 14.48 -11.21 3.00
C ILE A 70 14.51 -10.22 1.82
N ARG A 71 13.47 -10.23 0.97
CA ARG A 71 13.35 -9.25 -0.13
C ARG A 71 12.93 -7.89 0.40
N SER A 72 11.97 -7.84 1.33
CA SER A 72 11.55 -6.62 2.03
C SER A 72 12.73 -5.95 2.70
N GLN A 73 13.51 -6.70 3.49
CA GLN A 73 14.70 -6.19 4.16
C GLN A 73 15.72 -5.60 3.17
N ALA A 74 15.98 -6.27 2.04
CA ALA A 74 16.90 -5.75 1.03
C ALA A 74 16.44 -4.42 0.41
N ILE A 75 15.12 -4.16 0.36
CA ILE A 75 14.55 -2.88 -0.10
C ILE A 75 14.57 -1.85 1.03
N GLU A 76 14.19 -2.23 2.25
CA GLU A 76 14.16 -1.36 3.44
C GLU A 76 15.57 -0.81 3.76
N GLU A 77 16.60 -1.66 3.72
CA GLU A 77 18.00 -1.25 3.90
C GLU A 77 18.51 -0.34 2.76
N LEU A 78 17.89 -0.41 1.57
CA LEU A 78 18.30 0.39 0.43
C LEU A 78 18.07 1.88 0.65
N GLU A 79 17.06 2.25 1.43
CA GLU A 79 16.77 3.64 1.78
C GLU A 79 18.02 4.34 2.31
N GLN A 80 18.93 3.62 3.00
CA GLN A 80 20.04 4.23 3.76
C GLN A 80 21.11 4.72 2.80
N LYS A 81 21.15 4.11 1.62
CA LYS A 81 22.07 4.43 0.54
C LYS A 81 21.59 5.62 -0.30
N TYR A 82 20.30 5.94 -0.23
CA TYR A 82 19.69 7.01 -1.02
C TYR A 82 18.87 7.96 -0.12
N PRO A 83 19.50 8.56 0.92
CA PRO A 83 18.81 9.47 1.81
C PRO A 83 18.22 10.64 1.00
N ASN A 84 17.00 11.06 1.34
CA ASN A 84 16.23 12.11 0.66
C ASN A 84 15.81 11.83 -0.78
N HIS A 85 16.21 10.70 -1.38
CA HIS A 85 15.85 10.34 -2.76
C HIS A 85 14.99 9.09 -2.83
N LEU A 86 15.11 8.20 -1.84
CA LEU A 86 14.24 7.04 -1.66
C LEU A 86 13.60 7.11 -0.28
N TYR A 87 12.30 6.82 -0.23
CA TYR A 87 11.57 6.58 1.02
C TYR A 87 10.88 5.22 0.90
N VAL A 88 11.09 4.32 1.86
CA VAL A 88 10.51 2.99 1.84
C VAL A 88 9.49 2.86 2.95
N ILE A 89 8.31 2.33 2.61
CA ILE A 89 7.26 2.03 3.58
C ILE A 89 6.76 0.62 3.29
N THR A 90 6.73 -0.25 4.31
CA THR A 90 6.15 -1.59 4.17
C THR A 90 4.77 -1.63 4.82
N LEU A 91 3.75 -1.89 3.99
CA LEU A 91 2.35 -2.09 4.38
C LEU A 91 1.94 -3.52 3.98
N SER A 92 2.34 -4.51 4.79
CA SER A 92 2.10 -5.93 4.47
C SER A 92 0.61 -6.19 4.22
N LYS A 93 0.32 -6.86 3.09
CA LYS A 93 -1.03 -7.35 2.76
C LYS A 93 -1.18 -8.85 2.97
N ASP A 94 -0.36 -9.46 3.84
CA ASP A 94 -0.38 -10.90 4.10
C ASP A 94 -0.16 -11.29 5.57
N SER A 95 -0.30 -10.34 6.49
CA SER A 95 -0.29 -10.64 7.91
C SER A 95 -1.63 -11.20 8.40
N ASP A 96 -1.61 -11.88 9.55
CA ASP A 96 -2.85 -12.31 10.22
C ASP A 96 -3.75 -11.11 10.54
N PHE A 97 -3.16 -9.99 10.97
CA PHE A 97 -3.91 -8.74 11.16
C PHE A 97 -4.54 -8.25 9.87
N TYR A 98 -3.81 -8.21 8.76
CA TYR A 98 -4.38 -7.76 7.49
C TYR A 98 -5.60 -8.62 7.12
N TRP A 99 -5.51 -9.94 7.26
CA TRP A 99 -6.61 -10.87 6.96
C TRP A 99 -7.67 -11.00 8.06
N GLN A 100 -7.51 -10.30 9.19
CA GLN A 100 -8.37 -10.42 10.36
C GLN A 100 -8.59 -11.90 10.74
N SER A 101 -7.50 -12.68 10.72
CA SER A 101 -7.47 -14.11 11.02
C SER A 101 -6.97 -14.36 12.45
N LYS A 102 -7.07 -15.63 12.90
CA LYS A 102 -6.60 -16.08 14.22
C LYS A 102 -7.14 -15.19 15.35
N GLU A 103 -6.27 -14.62 16.18
CA GLU A 103 -6.59 -13.76 17.31
C GLU A 103 -7.38 -12.49 16.91
N PHE A 104 -7.28 -12.05 15.65
CA PHE A 104 -7.97 -10.84 15.15
C PHE A 104 -9.40 -11.10 14.65
N ARG A 105 -9.84 -12.36 14.65
CA ARG A 105 -11.14 -12.74 14.04
C ARG A 105 -12.34 -12.18 14.80
N LEU A 106 -12.25 -12.06 16.13
CA LEU A 106 -13.40 -11.79 17.00
C LEU A 106 -13.48 -10.34 17.52
N ASN A 107 -12.52 -9.48 17.18
CA ASN A 107 -12.51 -8.10 17.65
C ASN A 107 -13.51 -7.23 16.85
N SER A 108 -14.79 -7.22 17.24
CA SER A 108 -15.81 -6.37 16.59
C SER A 108 -15.75 -4.90 17.02
N ASN A 109 -15.26 -4.60 18.23
CA ASN A 109 -15.29 -3.25 18.77
C ASN A 109 -14.32 -2.32 18.00
N ALA A 110 -14.84 -1.25 17.41
CA ALA A 110 -14.07 -0.37 16.53
C ALA A 110 -12.91 0.33 17.24
N THR A 111 -13.09 0.73 18.51
CA THR A 111 -12.02 1.35 19.31
C THR A 111 -10.90 0.35 19.56
N GLN A 112 -11.22 -0.86 20.02
CA GLN A 112 -10.23 -1.92 20.24
C GLN A 112 -9.52 -2.32 18.94
N PHE A 113 -10.26 -2.39 17.81
CA PHE A 113 -9.68 -2.65 16.51
C PHE A 113 -8.68 -1.57 16.08
N LYS A 114 -9.01 -0.28 16.22
CA LYS A 114 -8.10 0.83 15.89
C LYS A 114 -6.86 0.83 16.79
N GLU A 115 -7.01 0.57 18.09
CA GLU A 115 -5.86 0.40 18.99
C GLU A 115 -4.97 -0.76 18.54
N GLN A 116 -5.56 -1.92 18.22
CA GLN A 116 -4.80 -3.06 17.70
C GLN A 116 -4.10 -2.72 16.39
N PHE A 117 -4.73 -1.95 15.50
CA PHE A 117 -4.12 -1.50 14.26
C PHE A 117 -2.89 -0.62 14.54
N MET A 118 -2.98 0.29 15.51
CA MET A 118 -1.85 1.11 15.93
C MET A 118 -0.71 0.27 16.54
N ILE A 119 -1.03 -0.73 17.36
CA ILE A 119 -0.04 -1.67 17.90
C ILE A 119 0.65 -2.42 16.75
N GLU A 120 -0.12 -3.00 15.82
CA GLU A 120 0.45 -3.73 14.69
C GLU A 120 1.33 -2.85 13.80
N MET A 121 0.93 -1.61 13.53
CA MET A 121 1.68 -0.68 12.69
C MET A 121 3.03 -0.24 13.28
N PHE A 122 3.14 -0.10 14.60
CA PHE A 122 4.31 0.54 15.23
C PHE A 122 5.11 -0.39 16.14
N GLU A 123 4.51 -1.47 16.63
CA GLU A 123 5.13 -2.45 17.52
C GLU A 123 5.18 -3.85 16.86
N GLY A 124 4.36 -4.05 15.82
CA GLY A 124 4.32 -5.28 15.04
C GLY A 124 5.50 -5.44 14.07
N LYS A 125 5.69 -6.68 13.61
CA LYS A 125 6.80 -7.06 12.71
C LYS A 125 6.47 -6.93 11.23
N ASN A 126 5.26 -6.52 10.89
CA ASN A 126 4.73 -6.56 9.50
C ASN A 126 4.81 -5.21 8.78
N TYR A 127 5.26 -4.16 9.47
CA TYR A 127 5.33 -2.80 8.95
C TYR A 127 6.74 -2.27 9.03
N PHE A 128 7.08 -1.36 8.12
CA PHE A 128 8.32 -0.59 8.14
C PHE A 128 7.97 0.84 7.76
N TRP A 129 8.54 1.79 8.49
CA TRP A 129 8.37 3.22 8.22
C TRP A 129 9.75 3.80 7.93
N SER A 130 9.84 4.54 6.81
CA SER A 130 11.02 5.36 6.49
C SER A 130 11.43 6.21 7.69
N TRP A 131 12.72 6.34 7.97
CA TRP A 131 13.18 7.21 9.08
C TRP A 131 12.89 8.69 8.83
N ALA A 132 12.58 9.07 7.59
CA ALA A 132 12.19 10.44 7.27
C ALA A 132 10.78 10.76 7.80
N LEU A 133 9.98 9.72 8.10
CA LEU A 133 8.77 9.85 8.90
C LEU A 133 9.20 10.06 10.36
N LYS A 134 9.03 11.28 10.86
CA LYS A 134 9.44 11.67 12.22
C LYS A 134 8.47 11.07 13.26
N LEU A 135 8.72 11.34 14.54
CA LEU A 135 7.90 10.83 15.67
C LEU A 135 6.41 11.22 15.59
N ASP A 136 6.08 12.33 14.93
CA ASP A 136 4.71 12.78 14.68
C ASP A 136 3.89 11.79 13.83
N TRP A 137 4.55 10.93 13.06
CA TRP A 137 3.88 9.99 12.16
C TRP A 137 2.93 9.01 12.89
N LYS A 138 3.25 8.61 14.13
CA LYS A 138 2.33 7.78 14.93
C LYS A 138 1.03 8.52 15.25
N HIS A 139 1.10 9.83 15.48
CA HIS A 139 -0.07 10.67 15.69
C HIS A 139 -0.86 10.85 14.38
N ASP A 140 -0.18 11.12 13.27
CA ASP A 140 -0.80 11.24 11.95
C ASP A 140 -1.57 9.96 11.56
N CYS A 141 -0.96 8.78 11.76
CA CYS A 141 -1.64 7.50 11.51
C CYS A 141 -2.93 7.37 12.33
N ARG A 142 -2.93 7.76 13.60
CA ARG A 142 -4.14 7.72 14.44
C ARG A 142 -5.24 8.62 13.89
N GLN A 143 -4.89 9.85 13.51
CA GLN A 143 -5.83 10.78 12.87
C GLN A 143 -6.38 10.21 11.56
N ILE A 144 -5.55 9.52 10.77
CA ILE A 144 -5.98 8.84 9.55
C ILE A 144 -6.98 7.72 9.87
N LEU A 145 -6.73 6.87 10.88
CA LEU A 145 -7.68 5.83 11.28
C LEU A 145 -9.01 6.42 11.74
N ASP A 146 -8.98 7.48 12.56
CA ASP A 146 -10.19 8.16 13.00
C ASP A 146 -10.95 8.79 11.83
N HIS A 147 -10.24 9.39 10.88
CA HIS A 147 -10.83 9.93 9.67
C HIS A 147 -11.49 8.85 8.80
N VAL A 148 -10.83 7.71 8.59
CA VAL A 148 -11.36 6.56 7.85
C VAL A 148 -12.62 6.02 8.53
N HIS A 149 -12.60 5.87 9.85
CA HIS A 149 -13.73 5.40 10.65
C HIS A 149 -14.94 6.33 10.53
N GLN A 150 -14.69 7.64 10.61
CA GLN A 150 -15.74 8.64 10.43
C GLN A 150 -16.31 8.64 9.02
N LEU A 151 -15.43 8.66 8.01
CA LEU A 151 -15.82 8.87 6.61
C LEU A 151 -16.51 7.65 5.99
N TYR A 152 -16.02 6.44 6.27
CA TYR A 152 -16.45 5.23 5.55
C TYR A 152 -17.31 4.27 6.39
N PHE A 153 -17.41 4.53 7.69
CA PHE A 153 -18.10 3.65 8.64
C PHE A 153 -18.95 4.44 9.64
N SER A 154 -19.12 5.75 9.46
CA SER A 154 -19.99 6.60 10.27
C SER A 154 -19.75 6.48 11.78
N ASN A 155 -18.50 6.24 12.20
CA ASN A 155 -18.13 6.01 13.60
C ASN A 155 -18.94 4.89 14.30
N GLN A 156 -19.34 3.85 13.58
CA GLN A 156 -20.01 2.68 14.18
C GLN A 156 -19.17 2.10 15.32
N VAL A 157 -19.84 1.73 16.41
CA VAL A 157 -19.19 1.15 17.60
C VAL A 157 -18.64 -0.24 17.31
N GLU A 158 -19.34 -1.01 16.49
CA GLU A 158 -18.93 -2.33 16.04
C GLU A 158 -18.67 -2.34 14.53
N LEU A 159 -17.63 -3.06 14.14
CA LEU A 159 -17.29 -3.35 12.75
C LEU A 159 -17.36 -4.86 12.57
N SER A 160 -18.16 -5.32 11.60
CA SER A 160 -18.17 -6.70 11.16
C SER A 160 -16.78 -7.13 10.65
N HIS A 161 -16.56 -8.44 10.50
CA HIS A 161 -15.30 -8.96 9.95
C HIS A 161 -14.98 -8.34 8.58
N GLN A 162 -15.97 -8.28 7.69
CA GLN A 162 -15.81 -7.66 6.38
C GLN A 162 -15.52 -6.15 6.47
N GLU A 163 -16.16 -5.44 7.39
CA GLU A 163 -15.89 -4.00 7.60
C GLU A 163 -14.46 -3.73 8.06
N ARG A 164 -13.91 -4.58 8.94
CA ARG A 164 -12.51 -4.44 9.35
C ARG A 164 -11.54 -4.74 8.21
N LEU A 165 -11.87 -5.70 7.33
CA LEU A 165 -11.10 -5.92 6.10
C LEU A 165 -11.15 -4.68 5.18
N ASP A 166 -12.32 -4.10 4.97
CA ASP A 166 -12.46 -2.89 4.15
C ASP A 166 -11.72 -1.71 4.80
N PHE A 167 -11.78 -1.59 6.12
CA PHE A 167 -11.12 -0.53 6.89
C PHE A 167 -9.63 -0.53 6.63
N ILE A 168 -8.97 -1.69 6.67
CA ILE A 168 -7.52 -1.81 6.44
C ILE A 168 -7.14 -1.36 5.03
N GLU A 169 -7.94 -1.70 4.01
CA GLU A 169 -7.68 -1.25 2.62
C GLU A 169 -7.83 0.27 2.48
N LEU A 170 -8.89 0.84 3.06
CA LEU A 170 -9.14 2.29 3.02
C LEU A 170 -8.12 3.05 3.86
N ALA A 171 -7.70 2.53 5.01
CA ALA A 171 -6.63 3.10 5.82
C ALA A 171 -5.29 3.08 5.10
N TYR A 172 -4.92 1.97 4.45
CA TYR A 172 -3.71 1.93 3.62
C TYR A 172 -3.78 2.93 2.48
N MET A 173 -4.97 3.09 1.85
CA MET A 173 -5.18 4.07 0.80
C MET A 173 -4.94 5.51 1.28
N GLU A 174 -5.49 5.90 2.44
CA GLU A 174 -5.28 7.21 3.05
C GLU A 174 -3.83 7.41 3.53
N ILE A 175 -3.21 6.40 4.13
CA ILE A 175 -1.80 6.43 4.57
C ILE A 175 -0.87 6.70 3.39
N ILE A 176 -1.06 5.99 2.28
CA ILE A 176 -0.27 6.17 1.05
C ILE A 176 -0.39 7.61 0.55
N GLU A 177 -1.61 8.16 0.54
CA GLU A 177 -1.84 9.54 0.10
C GLU A 177 -1.22 10.56 1.05
N ALA A 178 -1.38 10.41 2.36
CA ALA A 178 -0.78 11.28 3.36
C ALA A 178 0.75 11.32 3.23
N ILE A 179 1.38 10.17 3.00
CA ILE A 179 2.83 10.06 2.75
C ILE A 179 3.22 10.77 1.45
N CYS A 180 2.45 10.60 0.37
CA CYS A 180 2.70 11.30 -0.90
C CYS A 180 2.58 12.83 -0.74
N LEU A 181 1.62 13.30 0.04
CA LEU A 181 1.45 14.72 0.38
C LEU A 181 2.57 15.24 1.29
N ARG A 182 3.16 14.38 2.12
CA ARG A 182 4.27 14.76 3.01
C ARG A 182 5.58 14.92 2.25
N PHE A 183 5.90 14.00 1.35
CA PHE A 183 7.20 13.98 0.67
C PHE A 183 7.22 14.66 -0.70
N TYR A 184 6.05 14.89 -1.33
CA TYR A 184 5.92 15.40 -2.70
C TYR A 184 6.86 14.67 -3.69
N PRO A 185 6.70 13.35 -3.88
CA PRO A 185 7.62 12.58 -4.71
C PRO A 185 7.38 12.76 -6.20
N ASP A 186 8.45 12.70 -7.00
CA ASP A 186 8.35 12.65 -8.46
C ASP A 186 7.71 11.36 -8.95
N SER A 187 7.96 10.26 -8.22
CA SER A 187 7.33 8.99 -8.52
C SER A 187 7.05 8.11 -7.30
N VAL A 188 6.07 7.23 -7.46
CA VAL A 188 5.60 6.32 -6.43
C VAL A 188 5.46 4.92 -7.01
N ASN A 189 5.87 3.90 -6.26
CA ASN A 189 5.61 2.51 -6.57
C ASN A 189 4.82 1.83 -5.45
N GLU A 190 3.85 1.00 -5.81
CA GLU A 190 3.12 0.10 -4.92
C GLU A 190 3.31 -1.33 -5.41
N ALA A 191 4.18 -2.09 -4.76
CA ALA A 191 4.62 -3.37 -5.28
C ALA A 191 4.70 -4.48 -4.23
N CYS A 192 4.29 -5.68 -4.66
CA CYS A 192 4.64 -6.93 -4.02
C CYS A 192 5.71 -7.66 -4.86
N LYS A 193 6.11 -8.88 -4.49
CA LYS A 193 7.17 -9.65 -5.15
C LYS A 193 7.11 -9.60 -6.69
N SER A 194 5.95 -9.87 -7.28
CA SER A 194 5.74 -9.82 -8.74
C SER A 194 4.84 -8.66 -9.18
N CYS A 195 4.39 -7.83 -8.24
CA CYS A 195 3.37 -6.80 -8.44
C CYS A 195 2.06 -7.34 -9.09
N VAL A 196 1.79 -8.66 -9.11
CA VAL A 196 0.66 -9.22 -9.87
C VAL A 196 -0.69 -8.95 -9.20
N ASP A 197 -0.92 -9.45 -7.99
CA ASP A 197 -2.24 -9.33 -7.34
C ASP A 197 -2.30 -8.14 -6.37
N ARG A 198 -1.48 -8.16 -5.30
CA ARG A 198 -1.50 -7.15 -4.22
C ARG A 198 -1.25 -5.73 -4.73
N GLY A 199 -0.21 -5.55 -5.56
CA GLY A 199 0.14 -4.26 -6.16
C GLY A 199 -0.93 -3.77 -7.12
N ALA A 200 -1.48 -4.64 -7.96
CA ALA A 200 -2.57 -4.30 -8.86
C ALA A 200 -3.83 -3.86 -8.12
N ALA A 201 -4.20 -4.57 -7.04
CA ALA A 201 -5.37 -4.21 -6.24
C ALA A 201 -5.20 -2.85 -5.55
N ALA A 202 -4.06 -2.61 -4.91
CA ALA A 202 -3.78 -1.32 -4.27
C ALA A 202 -3.81 -0.16 -5.28
N LEU A 203 -3.14 -0.34 -6.41
CA LEU A 203 -3.10 0.63 -7.51
C LEU A 203 -4.50 0.91 -8.09
N ALA A 204 -5.35 -0.11 -8.23
CA ALA A 204 -6.70 0.04 -8.74
C ALA A 204 -7.57 0.90 -7.80
N LEU A 205 -7.47 0.66 -6.48
CA LEU A 205 -8.19 1.44 -5.47
C LEU A 205 -7.72 2.91 -5.46
N GLN A 206 -6.40 3.15 -5.55
CA GLN A 206 -5.85 4.51 -5.67
C GLN A 206 -6.31 5.23 -6.95
N TYR A 207 -6.34 4.52 -8.08
CA TYR A 207 -6.84 5.08 -9.33
C TYR A 207 -8.33 5.41 -9.26
N LEU A 208 -9.13 4.53 -8.64
CA LEU A 208 -10.55 4.77 -8.40
C LEU A 208 -10.77 6.03 -7.56
N LYS A 209 -10.04 6.17 -6.43
CA LYS A 209 -10.12 7.36 -5.58
C LYS A 209 -9.86 8.64 -6.36
N LYS A 210 -8.76 8.69 -7.10
CA LYS A 210 -8.40 9.86 -7.93
C LYS A 210 -9.42 10.16 -9.02
N THR A 211 -10.11 9.14 -9.53
CA THR A 211 -11.17 9.30 -10.52
C THR A 211 -12.42 9.93 -9.90
N VAL A 212 -12.86 9.43 -8.75
CA VAL A 212 -14.06 9.91 -8.05
C VAL A 212 -13.87 11.31 -7.49
N LEU A 213 -12.70 11.63 -6.93
CA LEU A 213 -12.42 12.96 -6.38
C LEU A 213 -12.43 14.08 -7.42
N LYS A 214 -12.27 13.76 -8.71
CA LYS A 214 -12.46 14.72 -9.81
C LYS A 214 -13.93 15.05 -10.07
N LYS A 215 -14.86 14.52 -9.26
CA LYS A 215 -16.32 14.69 -9.36
C LYS A 215 -16.88 14.34 -10.74
N GLN A 216 -16.22 13.40 -11.41
CA GLN A 216 -16.66 12.86 -12.69
C GLN A 216 -17.33 11.52 -12.44
N ALA A 217 -18.51 11.31 -13.03
CA ALA A 217 -19.06 9.97 -13.14
C ALA A 217 -18.02 9.06 -13.80
N ILE A 218 -17.85 7.85 -13.26
CA ILE A 218 -16.87 6.90 -13.79
C ILE A 218 -17.30 6.48 -15.19
N SER A 219 -16.63 7.04 -16.19
CA SER A 219 -16.84 6.73 -17.60
C SER A 219 -16.46 5.28 -17.92
N GLU A 220 -16.98 4.77 -19.03
CA GLU A 220 -16.68 3.41 -19.48
C GLU A 220 -15.17 3.19 -19.74
N SER A 221 -14.47 4.21 -20.23
CA SER A 221 -13.01 4.14 -20.41
C SER A 221 -12.26 4.05 -19.07
N GLN A 222 -12.72 4.77 -18.04
CA GLN A 222 -12.16 4.67 -16.69
C GLN A 222 -12.46 3.32 -16.04
N ARG A 223 -13.68 2.76 -16.22
CA ARG A 223 -14.01 1.40 -15.78
C ARG A 223 -13.10 0.37 -16.43
N LYS A 224 -12.96 0.42 -17.76
CA LYS A 224 -12.02 -0.44 -18.50
C LYS A 224 -10.59 -0.30 -18.00
N LYS A 225 -10.14 0.94 -17.71
CA LYS A 225 -8.80 1.18 -17.16
C LYS A 225 -8.60 0.52 -15.78
N ILE A 226 -9.56 0.64 -14.88
CA ILE A 226 -9.54 -0.04 -13.57
C ILE A 226 -9.45 -1.56 -13.77
N MET A 227 -10.30 -2.11 -14.64
CA MET A 227 -10.28 -3.55 -14.95
C MET A 227 -8.94 -3.98 -15.55
N SER A 228 -8.34 -3.19 -16.44
CA SER A 228 -7.02 -3.47 -16.99
C SER A 228 -5.93 -3.45 -15.91
N ILE A 229 -5.97 -2.51 -14.97
CA ILE A 229 -5.01 -2.45 -13.85
C ILE A 229 -5.06 -3.74 -13.03
N VAL A 230 -6.27 -4.22 -12.74
CA VAL A 230 -6.54 -5.42 -11.92
C VAL A 230 -6.20 -6.71 -12.66
N LEU A 231 -6.68 -6.87 -13.90
CA LEU A 231 -6.69 -8.16 -14.60
C LEU A 231 -5.45 -8.41 -15.46
N ALA A 232 -4.99 -7.39 -16.20
CA ALA A 232 -3.89 -7.55 -17.16
C ALA A 232 -2.61 -8.17 -16.55
N PRO A 233 -2.20 -7.86 -15.31
CA PRO A 233 -0.96 -8.41 -14.76
C PRO A 233 -1.01 -9.91 -14.53
N ALA A 234 -2.13 -10.41 -14.00
CA ALA A 234 -2.29 -11.84 -13.77
C ALA A 234 -2.41 -12.58 -15.10
N ILE A 235 -3.16 -12.02 -16.05
CA ILE A 235 -3.39 -12.63 -17.36
C ILE A 235 -2.10 -12.65 -18.17
N LEU A 236 -1.45 -11.50 -18.34
CA LEU A 236 -0.29 -11.36 -19.23
C LEU A 236 1.00 -11.94 -18.63
N ALA A 237 1.23 -11.79 -17.32
CA ALA A 237 2.49 -12.22 -16.71
C ALA A 237 2.43 -13.64 -16.14
N MET A 238 1.25 -14.15 -15.79
CA MET A 238 1.10 -15.43 -15.08
C MET A 238 0.12 -16.40 -15.76
N ASN A 239 -0.51 -16.01 -16.87
CA ASN A 239 -1.55 -16.78 -17.55
C ASN A 239 -2.68 -17.27 -16.61
N ARG A 240 -3.10 -16.41 -15.67
CA ARG A 240 -4.20 -16.70 -14.73
C ARG A 240 -5.00 -15.45 -14.39
N VAL A 241 -6.13 -15.61 -13.70
CA VAL A 241 -6.86 -14.48 -13.09
C VAL A 241 -6.24 -14.08 -11.74
N MET A 242 -6.60 -12.90 -11.25
CA MET A 242 -6.30 -12.48 -9.88
C MET A 242 -6.88 -13.49 -8.89
N GLN A 243 -6.16 -13.75 -7.78
CA GLN A 243 -6.67 -14.62 -6.73
C GLN A 243 -8.01 -14.11 -6.18
N HIS A 244 -9.01 -15.01 -6.07
CA HIS A 244 -10.38 -14.66 -5.70
C HIS A 244 -10.47 -13.83 -4.41
N GLN A 245 -9.75 -14.24 -3.36
CA GLN A 245 -9.75 -13.53 -2.08
C GLN A 245 -9.25 -12.08 -2.21
N ARG A 246 -8.30 -11.82 -3.13
CA ARG A 246 -7.78 -10.47 -3.40
C ARG A 246 -8.75 -9.63 -4.20
N ALA A 247 -9.36 -10.24 -5.22
CA ALA A 247 -10.40 -9.59 -6.00
C ALA A 247 -11.60 -9.21 -5.12
N SER A 248 -12.03 -10.12 -4.24
CA SER A 248 -13.12 -9.88 -3.29
C SER A 248 -12.80 -8.72 -2.34
N ARG A 249 -11.61 -8.69 -1.73
CA ARG A 249 -11.20 -7.56 -0.87
C ARG A 249 -11.16 -6.23 -1.59
N LEU A 250 -10.66 -6.21 -2.83
CA LEU A 250 -10.67 -5.00 -3.63
C LEU A 250 -12.10 -4.55 -3.92
N GLN A 251 -12.98 -5.49 -4.30
CA GLN A 251 -14.36 -5.19 -4.65
C GLN A 251 -15.12 -4.57 -3.48
N THR A 252 -15.05 -5.16 -2.28
CA THR A 252 -15.77 -4.67 -1.10
C THR A 252 -15.24 -3.30 -0.64
N ALA A 253 -13.91 -3.12 -0.64
CA ALA A 253 -13.31 -1.83 -0.34
C ALA A 253 -13.71 -0.75 -1.36
N CYS A 254 -13.72 -1.06 -2.66
CA CYS A 254 -14.19 -0.15 -3.71
C CYS A 254 -15.67 0.20 -3.55
N GLN A 255 -16.53 -0.77 -3.24
CA GLN A 255 -17.95 -0.54 -2.99
C GLN A 255 -18.15 0.40 -1.81
N ARG A 256 -17.46 0.15 -0.69
CA ARG A 256 -17.54 1.01 0.50
C ARG A 256 -17.03 2.42 0.23
N PHE A 257 -15.91 2.54 -0.49
CA PHE A 257 -15.39 3.84 -0.92
C PHE A 257 -16.44 4.60 -1.73
N LEU A 258 -17.05 3.96 -2.74
CA LEU A 258 -18.03 4.59 -3.63
C LEU A 258 -19.30 5.03 -2.92
N LEU A 259 -19.81 4.22 -1.99
CA LEU A 259 -21.04 4.53 -1.23
C LEU A 259 -20.91 5.76 -0.32
N ASN A 260 -19.67 6.12 0.06
CA ASN A 260 -19.41 7.21 1.00
C ASN A 260 -18.65 8.40 0.36
N SER A 261 -18.31 8.31 -0.92
CA SER A 261 -17.57 9.36 -1.65
C SER A 261 -18.42 10.11 -2.68
N ILE A 262 -19.67 9.71 -2.83
CA ILE A 262 -20.71 10.33 -3.68
C ILE A 262 -21.76 10.92 -2.75
#